data_AF-A0A9I3GJB4-F1
#
_entry.id   AF-A0A9I3GJB4-F1
#
_cell.length_a   1.000
_cell.length_b   1.000
_cell.length_c   1.000
_cell.angle_alpha   90.00
_cell.angle_beta   90.00
_cell.angle_gamma   90.00
#
_symmetry.space_group_name_H-M   'P 1'
#
loop_
_entity.id
_entity.type
_entity.pdbx_description
1 polymer ?
#
loop_
_entity_poly.entity_id
_entity_poly.type
_entity_poly.pdbx_seq_one_letter_code
_entity_poly.pdbx_strand_id
1 'polypeptide(L)' 'MKKRSVGGHIIHINSILGHMVLPIATQNVYPATKYGVTALTETLRHELRLAGTKIKVTSINPGLV' A
#
# COMPACT_ATOMS: atom_id res chain seq x y z
N MET A 1 -16.21 -5.18 6.79
CA MET A 1 -15.38 -5.56 7.95
C MET A 1 -15.72 -4.73 9.19
N LYS A 2 -15.51 -3.40 9.19
CA LYS A 2 -15.95 -2.50 10.30
C LYS A 2 -17.44 -2.64 10.65
N LYS A 3 -18.36 -2.39 9.70
CA LYS A 3 -19.82 -2.49 9.92
C LYS A 3 -20.31 -3.87 10.37
N ARG A 4 -19.57 -4.92 10.04
CA ARG A 4 -19.90 -6.33 10.38
C ARG A 4 -19.17 -6.81 11.65
N SER A 5 -18.38 -5.96 12.30
CA SER A 5 -17.57 -6.28 13.48
C SER A 5 -16.68 -7.53 13.31
N VAL A 6 -16.20 -7.79 12.08
CA VAL A 6 -15.28 -8.89 11.78
C VAL A 6 -13.88 -8.37 11.51
N GLY A 7 -12.87 -9.16 11.88
CA GLY A 7 -11.50 -8.94 11.43
C GLY A 7 -11.40 -9.07 9.91
N GLY A 8 -10.27 -8.64 9.36
CA GLY A 8 -9.94 -8.94 7.97
C GLY A 8 -8.68 -8.25 7.51
N HIS A 9 -8.42 -8.34 6.21
CA HIS A 9 -7.14 -7.96 5.64
C HIS A 9 -7.35 -7.23 4.31
N ILE A 10 -6.73 -6.06 4.18
CA ILE A 10 -6.65 -5.29 2.94
C ILE A 10 -5.24 -5.47 2.36
N ILE A 11 -5.16 -5.85 1.09
CA ILE A 11 -3.89 -6.02 0.38
C ILE A 11 -3.81 -4.98 -0.72
N HIS A 12 -2.80 -4.11 -0.66
CA HIS A 12 -2.46 -3.20 -1.76
C HIS A 12 -1.44 -3.84 -2.68
N ILE A 13 -1.69 -3.74 -3.98
CA ILE A 13 -0.76 -4.17 -5.02
C ILE A 13 0.12 -2.98 -5.41
N ASN A 14 1.36 -3.03 -4.96
CA ASN A 14 2.35 -2.00 -5.16
C ASN A 14 3.44 -2.47 -6.14
N SER A 15 4.68 -2.03 -5.94
CA SER A 15 5.85 -2.40 -6.72
C SER A 15 7.10 -2.06 -5.92
N ILE A 16 8.25 -2.66 -6.22
CA ILE A 16 9.55 -2.17 -5.74
C ILE A 16 9.75 -0.68 -6.06
N LEU A 17 9.12 -0.17 -7.13
CA LEU A 17 9.17 1.24 -7.52
C LEU A 17 8.30 2.16 -6.64
N GLY A 18 7.58 1.61 -5.66
CA GLY A 18 6.95 2.39 -4.60
C GLY A 18 7.91 2.77 -3.47
N HIS A 19 9.17 2.35 -3.56
CA HIS A 19 10.23 2.60 -2.57
C HIS A 19 11.53 3.15 -3.20
N MET A 20 11.63 3.14 -4.52
CA MET A 20 12.77 3.68 -5.27
C MET A 20 12.35 4.15 -6.67
N VAL A 21 13.12 5.06 -7.26
CA VAL A 21 12.96 5.45 -8.67
C VAL A 21 14.19 4.99 -9.43
N LEU A 22 13.99 4.15 -10.46
CA LEU A 22 15.07 3.70 -11.33
C LEU A 22 15.33 4.71 -12.45
N PRO A 23 16.58 4.89 -12.90
CA PRO A 23 16.94 5.81 -13.98
C PRO A 23 16.58 5.22 -15.36
N ILE A 24 15.30 4.93 -15.58
CA ILE A 24 14.77 4.33 -16.81
C ILE A 24 13.78 5.33 -17.42
N ALA A 25 14.06 5.77 -18.65
CA ALA A 25 13.30 6.84 -19.32
C ALA A 25 11.80 6.54 -19.50
N THR A 26 11.40 5.27 -19.50
CA THR A 26 10.03 4.83 -19.76
C THR A 26 9.14 4.71 -18.52
N GLN A 27 9.64 5.01 -17.32
CA GLN A 27 8.88 4.83 -16.08
C GLN A 27 7.77 5.89 -15.88
N ASN A 28 7.99 7.11 -16.39
CA ASN A 28 7.02 8.20 -16.38
C ASN A 28 6.36 8.38 -14.98
N VAL A 29 5.03 8.53 -14.91
CA VAL A 29 4.29 8.73 -13.65
C VAL A 29 4.24 7.50 -12.73
N TYR A 30 4.63 6.32 -13.20
CA TYR A 30 4.38 5.06 -12.48
C TYR A 30 5.01 5.02 -11.08
N PRO A 31 6.33 5.32 -10.88
CA PRO A 31 6.92 5.36 -9.55
C PRO A 31 6.19 6.32 -8.61
N ALA A 32 5.81 7.51 -9.07
CA ALA A 32 5.05 8.47 -8.25
C ALA A 32 3.73 7.86 -7.74
N THR A 33 2.99 7.15 -8.60
CA THR A 33 1.76 6.45 -8.16
C THR A 33 2.04 5.37 -7.12
N LYS A 34 3.14 4.63 -7.26
CA LYS A 34 3.51 3.53 -6.35
C LYS A 34 4.03 4.03 -5.01
N TYR A 35 4.74 5.16 -4.98
CA TYR A 35 5.03 5.87 -3.73
C TYR A 35 3.74 6.34 -3.05
N GLY A 36 2.77 6.82 -3.82
CA GLY A 36 1.43 7.15 -3.32
C GLY A 36 0.74 5.95 -2.66
N VAL A 37 0.83 4.76 -3.25
CA VAL A 37 0.30 3.52 -2.66
C VAL A 37 1.04 3.15 -1.36
N THR A 38 2.37 3.36 -1.30
CA THR A 38 3.14 3.17 -0.07
C THR A 38 2.61 4.09 1.04
N ALA A 39 2.50 5.39 0.79
CA ALA A 39 1.96 6.35 1.75
C ALA A 39 0.51 6.00 2.17
N LEU A 40 -0.35 5.65 1.22
CA LEU A 40 -1.73 5.24 1.48
C LEU A 40 -1.79 4.01 2.40
N THR A 41 -0.89 3.04 2.20
CA THR A 41 -0.80 1.84 3.05
C THR A 41 -0.45 2.22 4.50
N GLU A 42 0.53 3.11 4.69
CA GLU A 42 0.92 3.58 6.02
C GLU A 42 -0.22 4.34 6.70
N THR A 43 -0.80 5.33 6.00
CA THR A 43 -1.90 6.14 6.51
C THR A 43 -3.10 5.27 6.93
N LEU A 44 -3.54 4.36 6.05
CA LEU A 44 -4.68 3.49 6.37
C LEU A 44 -4.37 2.57 7.56
N ARG A 45 -3.13 2.10 7.71
CA ARG A 45 -2.75 1.30 8.87
C ARG A 45 -2.82 2.10 10.17
N HIS A 46 -2.37 3.36 10.16
CA HIS A 46 -2.50 4.24 11.30
C HIS A 46 -3.97 4.48 11.66
N GLU A 47 -4.81 4.84 10.69
CA GLU A 47 -6.23 5.07 10.89
C GLU A 47 -6.94 3.85 11.49
N LEU A 48 -6.65 2.64 10.99
CA LEU A 48 -7.26 1.40 11.46
C LEU A 48 -6.77 0.99 12.85
N ARG A 49 -5.51 1.30 13.20
CA ARG A 49 -4.97 1.10 14.55
C ARG A 49 -5.59 2.08 15.55
N LEU A 50 -5.63 3.37 15.21
CA LEU A 50 -6.23 4.41 16.06
C LEU A 50 -7.72 4.15 16.29
N ALA A 51 -8.42 3.62 15.28
CA ALA A 51 -9.81 3.20 15.41
C ALA A 51 -10.00 1.84 16.13
N GLY A 52 -8.96 1.22 16.68
CA GLY A 52 -9.03 -0.02 17.45
C GLY A 52 -9.54 -1.23 16.66
N THR A 53 -9.41 -1.24 15.33
CA THR A 53 -9.99 -2.30 14.51
C THR A 53 -9.11 -3.56 14.48
N LYS A 54 -9.73 -4.71 14.20
CA LYS A 54 -9.02 -5.97 13.89
C LYS A 54 -8.69 -6.11 12.39
N ILE A 55 -8.57 -4.98 11.67
CA ILE A 55 -8.31 -4.96 10.23
C ILE A 55 -6.82 -4.71 10.01
N LYS A 56 -6.17 -5.60 9.26
CA LYS A 56 -4.77 -5.47 8.86
C LYS A 56 -4.66 -4.92 7.44
N VAL A 57 -3.55 -4.24 7.15
CA VAL A 57 -3.21 -3.76 5.81
C VAL A 57 -1.79 -4.19 5.48
N THR A 58 -1.61 -4.77 4.30
CA THR A 58 -0.31 -5.17 3.77
C THR A 58 -0.15 -4.62 2.36
N SER A 59 1.05 -4.14 2.03
CA SER A 59 1.44 -3.80 0.67
C SER A 59 2.35 -4.91 0.12
N ILE A 60 2.02 -5.46 -1.04
CA ILE A 60 2.86 -6.40 -1.77
C ILE A 60 3.60 -5.61 -2.84
N ASN A 61 4.93 -5.76 -2.90
CA ASN A 61 5.80 -4.96 -3.76
C ASN A 61 6.57 -5.88 -4.73
N PRO A 62 5.96 -6.34 -5.84
CA PRO A 62 6.66 -7.18 -6.80
C PRO A 62 7.85 -6.46 -7.44
N GLY A 63 8.90 -7.23 -7.70
CA GLY A 63 9.96 -6.85 -8.63
C GLY A 63 9.55 -7.09 -10.08
N LEU A 64 10.53 -7.23 -10.96
CA LEU A 64 10.29 -7.70 -12.32
C LEU A 64 9.89 -9.19 -12.27
N VAL A 65 8.76 -9.54 -12.87
CA VAL A 65 8.19 -10.90 -12.91
C VAL A 65 7.59 -11.17 -14.28
#